data_AF-A0A0E0DGN4-F1
#
_entry.id   AF-A0A0E0DGN4-F1
#
_cell.length_a   1.000
_cell.length_b   1.000
_cell.length_c   1.000
_cell.angle_alpha   90.00
_cell.angle_beta   90.00
_cell.angle_gamma   90.00
#
_symmetry.space_group_name_H-M   'P 1'
#
loop_
_entity.id
_entity.type
_entity.pdbx_description
1 polymer ?
#
loop_
_entity_poly.entity_id
_entity_poly.type
_entity_poly.pdbx_seq_one_letter_code
_entity_poly.pdbx_strand_id
1 'polypeptide(L)'
;MSAGDTLDKLVVFLAKRDGIDKLVKTFQYVSKLAHWAAESSSPGLAGRAKNWETSAGLSRKAFRTGRFLTGLNGLRRAPGEFGALAVLANAGEMVYFFFDHFTWLSRVGVLDAWLARRMSFISAFGESVGYVFFIAMDLIMIRRGLRQERKLLREGGKDKDKEVKKIRMDRVMRLMATAANVADLVIGIADIEPNPFCNHAVTLGISGLVSAWAGWYRNWPS
;
A
#
# COMPACT_ATOMS: atom_id res chain seq x y z
N MET A 1 -26.74 2.29 -14.61
CA MET A 1 -26.48 0.92 -14.12
C MET A 1 -26.70 0.96 -12.63
N SER A 2 -27.55 0.08 -12.08
CA SER A 2 -27.81 0.00 -10.64
C SER A 2 -26.47 0.02 -9.90
N ALA A 3 -26.31 0.90 -8.91
CA ALA A 3 -25.23 0.75 -7.97
C ALA A 3 -25.48 -0.59 -7.29
N GLY A 4 -24.73 -1.61 -7.71
CA GLY A 4 -24.87 -2.96 -7.18
C GLY A 4 -24.82 -2.91 -5.66
N ASP A 5 -25.51 -3.86 -5.02
CA ASP A 5 -25.51 -3.93 -3.57
C ASP A 5 -24.09 -4.13 -3.02
N THR A 6 -23.94 -4.18 -1.70
CA THR A 6 -22.61 -4.35 -1.09
C THR A 6 -21.90 -5.63 -1.58
N LEU A 7 -22.64 -6.68 -1.92
CA LEU A 7 -22.08 -7.93 -2.45
C LEU A 7 -21.54 -7.71 -3.87
N ASP A 8 -22.29 -7.06 -4.74
CA ASP A 8 -21.83 -6.72 -6.09
C ASP A 8 -20.55 -5.87 -6.04
N LYS A 9 -20.50 -4.89 -5.14
CA LYS A 9 -19.30 -4.05 -4.94
C LYS A 9 -18.11 -4.89 -4.45
N LEU A 10 -18.35 -5.84 -3.55
CA LEU A 10 -17.31 -6.75 -3.08
C LEU A 10 -16.80 -7.64 -4.22
N VAL A 11 -17.69 -8.18 -5.06
CA VAL A 11 -17.31 -8.97 -6.24
C VAL A 11 -16.45 -8.16 -7.19
N VAL A 12 -16.84 -6.92 -7.52
CA VAL A 12 -16.05 -6.03 -8.38
C VAL A 12 -14.70 -5.66 -7.76
N PHE A 13 -14.66 -5.46 -6.45
CA PHE A 13 -13.42 -5.21 -5.71
C PHE A 13 -12.48 -6.41 -5.81
N LEU A 14 -12.96 -7.61 -5.49
CA LEU A 14 -12.18 -8.85 -5.48
C LEU A 14 -11.84 -9.37 -6.89
N ALA A 15 -12.57 -8.97 -7.93
CA ALA A 15 -12.21 -9.26 -9.32
C ALA A 15 -10.92 -8.55 -9.76
N LYS A 16 -10.49 -7.51 -9.04
CA LYS A 16 -9.27 -6.77 -9.33
C LYS A 16 -8.11 -7.32 -8.50
N ARG A 17 -6.94 -7.43 -9.14
CA ARG A 17 -5.67 -7.79 -8.47
C ARG A 17 -5.43 -6.97 -7.20
N ASP A 18 -5.68 -5.67 -7.24
CA ASP A 18 -5.48 -4.79 -6.09
C ASP A 18 -6.45 -5.12 -4.94
N GLY A 19 -7.70 -5.47 -5.24
CA GLY A 19 -8.65 -5.86 -4.20
C GLY A 19 -8.24 -7.15 -3.49
N ILE A 20 -7.79 -8.16 -4.25
CA ILE A 20 -7.24 -9.39 -3.68
C ILE A 20 -5.99 -9.09 -2.82
N ASP A 21 -5.04 -8.29 -3.30
CA ASP A 21 -3.86 -7.92 -2.50
C ASP A 21 -4.26 -7.25 -1.18
N LYS A 22 -5.24 -6.33 -1.17
CA LYS A 22 -5.70 -5.68 0.06
C LYS A 22 -6.43 -6.63 1.00
N LEU A 23 -7.23 -7.57 0.49
CA LEU A 23 -7.85 -8.61 1.31
C LEU A 23 -6.79 -9.50 1.97
N VAL A 24 -5.85 -10.02 1.19
CA VAL A 24 -4.82 -10.92 1.71
C VAL A 24 -3.84 -10.16 2.63
N LYS A 25 -3.62 -8.86 2.40
CA LYS A 25 -2.90 -7.97 3.35
C LYS A 25 -3.62 -7.90 4.69
N THR A 26 -4.94 -7.72 4.70
CA THR A 26 -5.73 -7.77 5.93
C THR A 26 -5.52 -9.09 6.66
N PHE A 27 -5.60 -10.23 5.97
CA PHE A 27 -5.36 -11.54 6.57
C PHE A 27 -3.96 -11.67 7.19
N GLN A 28 -2.92 -11.22 6.47
CA GLN A 28 -1.55 -11.26 6.95
C GLN A 28 -1.38 -10.48 8.26
N TYR A 29 -1.92 -9.27 8.35
CA TYR A 29 -1.67 -8.43 9.52
C TYR A 29 -2.64 -8.66 10.68
N VAL A 30 -3.87 -9.11 10.42
CA VAL A 30 -4.76 -9.65 11.47
C VAL A 30 -4.12 -10.87 12.11
N SER A 31 -3.62 -11.82 11.32
CA SER A 31 -2.97 -13.02 11.85
C SER A 31 -1.66 -12.71 12.58
N LYS A 32 -0.92 -11.69 12.17
CA LYS A 32 0.25 -11.19 12.92
C LYS A 32 -0.11 -10.71 14.33
N LEU A 33 -1.19 -9.94 14.46
CA LEU A 33 -1.68 -9.48 15.77
C LEU A 33 -2.28 -10.64 16.59
N ALA A 34 -2.98 -11.56 15.94
CA ALA A 34 -3.50 -12.76 16.59
C ALA A 34 -2.37 -13.66 17.13
N HIS A 35 -1.27 -13.81 16.37
CA HIS A 35 -0.07 -14.51 16.85
C HIS A 35 0.47 -13.85 18.11
N TRP A 36 0.70 -12.54 18.08
CA TRP A 36 1.22 -11.79 19.21
C TRP A 36 0.31 -11.90 20.45
N ALA A 37 -1.01 -11.81 20.27
CA ALA A 37 -1.96 -11.94 21.38
C ALA A 37 -2.04 -13.36 21.96
N ALA A 38 -1.82 -14.39 21.14
CA ALA A 38 -1.89 -15.78 21.56
C ALA A 38 -0.55 -16.34 22.10
N GLU A 39 0.57 -15.66 21.85
CA GLU A 39 1.92 -16.15 22.13
C GLU A 39 2.12 -16.55 23.60
N SER A 40 1.56 -15.79 24.54
CA SER A 40 1.67 -16.06 25.97
C SER A 40 0.66 -17.08 26.50
N SER A 41 -0.46 -17.28 25.80
CA SER A 41 -1.65 -17.93 26.37
C SER A 41 -2.02 -19.24 25.68
N SER A 42 -1.67 -19.41 24.40
CA SER A 42 -1.98 -20.61 23.62
C SER A 42 -0.98 -20.82 22.49
N PRO A 43 0.11 -21.58 22.73
CA PRO A 43 1.15 -21.83 21.73
C PRO A 43 0.61 -22.47 20.44
N GLY A 44 -0.40 -23.34 20.55
CA GLY A 44 -1.04 -23.97 19.40
C GLY A 44 -1.79 -22.97 18.50
N LEU A 45 -2.52 -22.01 19.11
CA LEU A 45 -3.18 -20.94 18.35
C LEU A 45 -2.16 -19.96 17.76
N ALA A 46 -1.12 -19.61 18.51
CA ALA A 46 -0.03 -18.78 18.01
C ALA A 46 0.60 -19.41 16.75
N GLY A 47 0.95 -20.70 16.79
CA GLY A 47 1.49 -21.42 15.62
C GLY A 47 0.57 -21.37 14.40
N ARG A 48 -0.75 -21.58 14.59
CA ARG A 48 -1.74 -21.47 13.50
C ARG A 48 -1.82 -20.05 12.94
N ALA A 49 -1.82 -19.04 13.79
CA ALA A 49 -1.80 -17.64 13.39
C ALA A 49 -0.51 -17.30 12.62
N LYS A 50 0.65 -17.85 13.02
CA LYS A 50 1.91 -17.67 12.30
C LYS A 50 1.88 -18.27 10.89
N ASN A 51 1.33 -19.48 10.77
CA ASN A 51 1.18 -20.14 9.49
C ASN A 51 0.25 -19.35 8.56
N TRP A 52 -0.81 -18.76 9.13
CA TRP A 52 -1.70 -17.88 8.39
C TRP A 52 -0.99 -16.59 7.92
N GLU A 53 -0.23 -15.93 8.80
CA GLU A 53 0.56 -14.72 8.47
C GLU A 53 1.51 -14.99 7.30
N THR A 54 2.31 -16.05 7.42
CA THR A 54 3.35 -16.40 6.45
C THR A 54 2.75 -16.82 5.10
N SER A 55 1.69 -17.64 5.11
CA SER A 55 0.99 -18.06 3.90
C SER A 55 0.34 -16.88 3.18
N ALA A 56 -0.33 -15.99 3.91
CA ALA A 56 -0.91 -14.78 3.35
C ALA A 56 0.18 -13.87 2.74
N GLY A 57 1.31 -13.68 3.44
CA GLY A 57 2.45 -12.91 2.93
C GLY A 57 3.02 -13.45 1.62
N LEU A 58 3.15 -14.78 1.47
CA LEU A 58 3.60 -15.41 0.23
C LEU A 58 2.59 -15.23 -0.90
N SER A 59 1.30 -15.47 -0.65
CA SER A 59 0.24 -15.29 -1.64
C SER A 59 0.19 -13.86 -2.18
N ARG A 60 0.40 -12.85 -1.33
CA ARG A 60 0.47 -11.44 -1.77
C ARG A 60 1.60 -11.17 -2.74
N LYS A 61 2.78 -11.75 -2.52
CA LYS A 61 3.90 -11.58 -3.45
C LYS A 61 3.55 -12.18 -4.81
N ALA A 62 2.97 -13.38 -4.81
CA ALA A 62 2.50 -14.03 -6.04
C ALA A 62 1.44 -13.19 -6.78
N PHE A 63 0.40 -12.69 -6.08
CA PHE A 63 -0.64 -11.87 -6.71
C PHE A 63 -0.14 -10.52 -7.23
N ARG A 64 1.01 -10.03 -6.75
CA ARG A 64 1.63 -8.78 -7.23
C ARG A 64 2.53 -9.01 -8.46
N THR A 65 2.50 -10.19 -9.07
CA THR A 65 3.17 -10.45 -10.36
C THR A 65 2.84 -9.41 -11.42
N GLY A 66 3.89 -8.94 -12.10
CA GLY A 66 3.81 -7.91 -13.12
C GLY A 66 3.57 -6.49 -12.60
N ARG A 67 3.45 -6.26 -11.28
CA ARG A 67 3.15 -4.91 -10.74
C ARG A 67 4.27 -3.89 -10.96
N PHE A 68 5.52 -4.34 -11.15
CA PHE A 68 6.63 -3.45 -11.53
C PHE A 68 6.36 -2.71 -12.86
N LEU A 69 5.53 -3.27 -13.75
CA LEU A 69 5.12 -2.63 -15.00
C LEU A 69 4.31 -1.36 -14.77
N THR A 70 3.62 -1.22 -13.63
CA THR A 70 2.93 0.02 -13.27
C THR A 70 3.95 1.15 -13.10
N GLY A 71 5.01 0.92 -12.30
CA GLY A 71 6.10 1.87 -12.12
C GLY A 71 6.84 2.16 -13.43
N LEU A 72 7.15 1.14 -14.23
CA LEU A 72 7.79 1.31 -15.54
C LEU A 72 6.94 2.16 -16.50
N ASN A 73 5.63 1.90 -16.58
CA ASN A 73 4.73 2.69 -17.41
C ASN A 73 4.58 4.13 -16.87
N GLY A 74 4.66 4.32 -15.55
CA GLY A 74 4.73 5.63 -14.91
C GLY A 74 5.98 6.42 -15.32
N LEU A 75 7.15 5.76 -15.33
CA LEU A 75 8.42 6.34 -15.82
C LEU A 75 8.33 6.74 -17.29
N ARG A 76 7.78 5.86 -18.14
CA ARG A 76 7.63 6.15 -19.58
C ARG A 76 6.72 7.35 -19.86
N ARG A 77 5.80 7.66 -18.94
CA ARG A 77 4.86 8.80 -19.06
C ARG A 77 5.35 10.04 -18.31
N ALA A 78 6.50 9.98 -17.64
CA ALA A 78 7.15 11.13 -17.01
C ALA A 78 7.91 11.96 -18.06
N PRO A 79 8.17 13.27 -17.81
CA PRO A 79 7.90 14.02 -16.60
C PRO A 79 6.63 14.85 -16.78
N GLY A 80 5.49 14.35 -16.26
CA GLY A 80 4.29 15.18 -16.11
C GLY A 80 4.51 16.34 -15.12
N GLU A 81 3.43 16.88 -14.56
CA GLU A 81 3.46 18.06 -13.67
C GLU A 81 4.45 17.96 -12.48
N PHE A 82 4.71 16.76 -11.98
CA PHE A 82 5.57 16.54 -10.81
C PHE A 82 7.05 16.32 -11.12
N GLY A 83 7.45 16.31 -12.40
CA GLY A 83 8.84 16.20 -12.81
C GLY A 83 9.60 15.06 -12.13
N ALA A 84 10.73 15.42 -11.49
CA ALA A 84 11.60 14.48 -10.79
C ALA A 84 10.91 13.70 -9.65
N LEU A 85 9.92 14.29 -8.96
CA LEU A 85 9.20 13.59 -7.89
C LEU A 85 8.44 12.38 -8.44
N ALA A 86 7.78 12.53 -9.59
CA ALA A 86 7.09 11.42 -10.25
C ALA A 86 8.09 10.37 -10.75
N VAL A 87 9.24 10.80 -11.31
CA VAL A 87 10.27 9.86 -11.77
C VAL A 87 10.77 9.00 -10.59
N LEU A 88 11.15 9.63 -9.49
CA LEU A 88 11.70 8.93 -8.33
C LEU A 88 10.66 8.03 -7.65
N ALA A 89 9.41 8.48 -7.54
CA ALA A 89 8.32 7.67 -7.00
C ALA A 89 8.09 6.39 -7.83
N ASN A 90 7.95 6.53 -9.15
CA ASN A 90 7.67 5.41 -10.04
C ASN A 90 8.89 4.48 -10.21
N ALA A 91 10.12 5.03 -10.17
CA ALA A 91 11.33 4.21 -10.13
C ALA A 91 11.41 3.36 -8.87
N GLY A 92 11.12 3.95 -7.71
CA GLY A 92 11.06 3.23 -6.44
C GLY A 92 10.03 2.09 -6.46
N GLU A 93 8.82 2.36 -6.95
CA GLU A 93 7.76 1.35 -7.11
C GLU A 93 8.18 0.21 -8.06
N MET A 94 8.84 0.55 -9.17
CA MET A 94 9.35 -0.44 -10.12
C MET A 94 10.42 -1.34 -9.47
N VAL A 95 11.42 -0.75 -8.82
CA VAL A 95 12.50 -1.48 -8.12
C VAL A 95 11.91 -2.39 -7.06
N TYR A 96 10.99 -1.88 -6.24
CA TYR A 96 10.31 -2.66 -5.22
C TYR A 96 9.67 -3.93 -5.79
N PHE A 97 8.68 -3.77 -6.67
CA PHE A 97 7.94 -4.93 -7.15
C PHE A 97 8.79 -5.87 -7.99
N PHE A 98 9.82 -5.38 -8.66
CA PHE A 98 10.73 -6.23 -9.42
C PHE A 98 11.54 -7.13 -8.49
N PHE A 99 12.19 -6.56 -7.47
CA PHE A 99 13.04 -7.34 -6.55
C PHE A 99 12.24 -8.15 -5.51
N ASP A 100 11.03 -7.72 -5.16
CA ASP A 100 10.12 -8.49 -4.30
C ASP A 100 9.81 -9.87 -4.91
N HIS A 101 9.78 -10.01 -6.24
CA HIS A 101 9.61 -11.30 -6.90
C HIS A 101 10.77 -12.26 -6.68
N PHE A 102 12.01 -11.77 -6.64
CA PHE A 102 13.16 -12.61 -6.35
C PHE A 102 13.10 -13.14 -4.92
N THR A 103 12.63 -12.32 -3.97
CA THR A 103 12.41 -12.78 -2.59
C THR A 103 11.32 -13.86 -2.51
N TRP A 104 10.27 -13.73 -3.33
CA TRP A 104 9.22 -14.74 -3.42
C TRP A 104 9.73 -16.04 -4.03
N LEU A 105 10.42 -15.98 -5.17
CA LEU A 105 11.05 -17.13 -5.82
C LEU A 105 12.02 -17.86 -4.90
N SER A 106 12.78 -17.12 -4.11
CA SER A 106 13.67 -17.71 -3.10
C SER A 106 12.91 -18.41 -1.98
N ARG A 107 11.82 -17.81 -1.49
CA ARG A 107 10.97 -18.41 -0.43
C ARG A 107 10.27 -19.69 -0.88
N VAL A 108 9.96 -19.84 -2.17
CA VAL A 108 9.34 -21.06 -2.72
C VAL A 108 10.36 -22.09 -3.21
N GLY A 109 11.67 -21.82 -3.07
CA GLY A 109 12.74 -22.78 -3.40
C GLY A 109 13.22 -22.77 -4.85
N VAL A 110 12.82 -21.77 -5.66
CA VAL A 110 13.30 -21.63 -7.05
C VAL A 110 14.67 -20.96 -7.12
N LEU A 111 14.96 -20.04 -6.19
CA LEU A 111 16.25 -19.33 -6.09
C LEU A 111 16.90 -19.57 -4.73
N ASP A 112 18.23 -19.47 -4.67
CA ASP A 112 18.97 -19.67 -3.42
C ASP A 112 18.56 -18.68 -2.32
N ALA A 113 18.53 -19.17 -1.08
CA ALA A 113 18.12 -18.39 0.10
C ALA A 113 18.99 -17.15 0.37
N TRP A 114 20.26 -17.15 -0.07
CA TRP A 114 21.15 -16.01 0.15
C TRP A 114 20.75 -14.79 -0.69
N LEU A 115 20.15 -14.99 -1.88
CA LEU A 115 19.62 -13.90 -2.70
C LEU A 115 18.45 -13.22 -2.00
N ALA A 116 17.62 -13.95 -1.25
CA ALA A 116 16.45 -13.37 -0.58
C ALA A 116 16.82 -12.16 0.27
N ARG A 117 17.91 -12.24 1.05
CA ARG A 117 18.30 -11.14 1.95
C ARG A 117 18.72 -9.89 1.18
N ARG A 118 19.56 -10.04 0.15
CA ARG A 118 20.01 -8.90 -0.67
C ARG A 118 18.87 -8.28 -1.46
N MET A 119 18.04 -9.12 -2.09
CA MET A 119 16.90 -8.66 -2.88
C MET A 119 15.82 -8.02 -1.99
N SER A 120 15.63 -8.52 -0.76
CA SER A 120 14.70 -7.90 0.20
C SER A 120 15.14 -6.50 0.59
N PHE A 121 16.44 -6.28 0.83
CA PHE A 121 16.97 -4.95 1.12
C PHE A 121 16.78 -3.99 -0.06
N ILE A 122 17.15 -4.40 -1.28
CA ILE A 122 17.01 -3.57 -2.49
C ILE A 122 15.52 -3.23 -2.73
N SER A 123 14.66 -4.24 -2.58
CA SER A 123 13.21 -4.11 -2.68
C SER A 123 12.68 -3.08 -1.68
N ALA A 124 12.99 -3.25 -0.40
CA ALA A 124 12.53 -2.36 0.68
C ALA A 124 13.06 -0.93 0.48
N PHE A 125 14.34 -0.77 0.13
CA PHE A 125 14.94 0.53 -0.12
C PHE A 125 14.25 1.27 -1.29
N GLY A 126 14.04 0.57 -2.41
CA GLY A 126 13.30 1.12 -3.54
C GLY A 126 11.88 1.55 -3.16
N GLU A 127 11.18 0.72 -2.38
CA GLU A 127 9.84 1.00 -1.89
C GLU A 127 9.80 2.23 -0.98
N SER A 128 10.74 2.34 -0.04
CA SER A 128 10.85 3.48 0.88
C SER A 128 11.11 4.79 0.13
N VAL A 129 11.99 4.78 -0.87
CA VAL A 129 12.20 5.93 -1.77
C VAL A 129 10.90 6.28 -2.48
N GLY A 130 10.20 5.28 -3.04
CA GLY A 130 8.89 5.44 -3.66
C GLY A 130 7.89 6.14 -2.75
N TYR A 131 7.74 5.66 -1.51
CA TYR A 131 6.83 6.21 -0.51
C TYR A 131 7.10 7.66 -0.17
N VAL A 132 8.36 8.04 0.08
CA VAL A 132 8.74 9.43 0.39
C VAL A 132 8.25 10.37 -0.72
N PHE A 133 8.45 10.00 -1.98
CA PHE A 133 8.05 10.84 -3.11
C PHE A 133 6.54 10.81 -3.37
N PHE A 134 5.85 9.68 -3.21
CA PHE A 134 4.39 9.63 -3.27
C PHE A 134 3.74 10.50 -2.19
N ILE A 135 4.23 10.42 -0.94
CA ILE A 135 3.78 11.27 0.17
C ILE A 135 3.97 12.76 -0.17
N ALA A 136 5.14 13.14 -0.68
CA ALA A 136 5.40 14.52 -1.08
C ALA A 136 4.41 15.01 -2.15
N MET A 137 4.14 14.20 -3.18
CA MET A 137 3.17 14.52 -4.23
C MET A 137 1.74 14.64 -3.68
N ASP A 138 1.32 13.75 -2.80
CA ASP A 138 -0.01 13.80 -2.19
C ASP A 138 -0.19 15.03 -1.29
N LEU A 139 0.84 15.41 -0.52
CA LEU A 139 0.81 16.64 0.30
C LEU A 139 0.72 17.90 -0.56
N ILE A 140 1.43 17.96 -1.70
CA ILE A 140 1.33 19.06 -2.66
C ILE A 140 -0.11 19.15 -3.19
N MET A 141 -0.71 18.03 -3.57
CA MET A 141 -2.07 18.01 -4.11
C MET A 141 -3.14 18.33 -3.07
N ILE A 142 -2.99 17.86 -1.83
CA ILE A 142 -3.87 18.24 -0.73
C ILE A 142 -3.83 19.76 -0.52
N ARG A 143 -2.63 20.36 -0.49
CA ARG A 143 -2.47 21.82 -0.35
C ARG A 143 -3.12 22.59 -1.50
N ARG A 144 -2.99 22.10 -2.74
CA ARG A 144 -3.64 22.69 -3.92
C ARG A 144 -5.16 22.57 -3.84
N GLY A 145 -5.69 21.40 -3.49
CA GLY A 145 -7.11 21.18 -3.30
C GLY A 145 -7.71 22.07 -2.21
N LEU A 146 -6.98 22.33 -1.12
CA LEU A 146 -7.41 23.29 -0.08
C LEU A 146 -7.46 24.73 -0.60
N ARG A 147 -6.48 25.15 -1.40
CA ARG A 147 -6.48 26.49 -2.02
C ARG A 147 -7.63 26.64 -3.02
N GLN A 148 -7.86 25.61 -3.84
CA GLN A 148 -8.93 25.61 -4.83
C GLN A 148 -10.31 25.63 -4.17
N GLU A 149 -10.55 24.83 -3.12
CA GLU A 149 -11.79 24.90 -2.36
C GLU A 149 -12.02 26.30 -1.78
N ARG A 150 -11.01 26.91 -1.15
CA ARG A 150 -11.14 28.27 -0.60
C ARG A 150 -11.49 29.31 -1.66
N LYS A 151 -10.92 29.19 -2.86
CA LYS A 151 -11.20 30.08 -4.00
C LYS A 151 -12.65 29.93 -4.47
N LEU A 152 -13.11 28.70 -4.70
CA LEU A 152 -14.51 28.41 -5.07
C LEU A 152 -15.51 28.85 -4.00
N LEU A 153 -15.13 28.72 -2.72
CA LEU A 153 -15.93 29.21 -1.60
C LEU A 153 -16.12 30.73 -1.62
N ARG A 154 -15.15 31.48 -2.13
CA ARG A 154 -15.20 32.95 -2.24
C ARG A 154 -15.90 33.45 -3.51
N GLU A 155 -15.68 32.80 -4.65
CA GLU A 155 -16.14 33.31 -5.96
C GLU A 155 -17.63 33.09 -6.24
N GLY A 156 -18.27 32.11 -5.56
CA GLY A 156 -19.68 31.79 -5.79
C GLY A 156 -19.93 31.15 -7.17
N GLY A 157 -21.07 30.48 -7.37
CA GLY A 157 -21.40 29.85 -8.66
C GLY A 157 -22.43 28.71 -8.58
N LYS A 158 -23.12 28.43 -9.70
CA LYS A 158 -24.23 27.46 -9.77
C LYS A 158 -23.80 25.99 -9.58
N ASP A 159 -22.56 25.62 -9.86
CA ASP A 159 -22.04 24.24 -9.68
C ASP A 159 -21.01 24.09 -8.55
N LYS A 160 -20.86 25.13 -7.73
CA LYS A 160 -19.87 25.22 -6.64
C LYS A 160 -19.91 24.01 -5.71
N ASP A 161 -21.09 23.59 -5.28
CA ASP A 161 -21.22 22.49 -4.32
C ASP A 161 -20.75 21.15 -4.88
N LYS A 162 -20.98 20.90 -6.17
CA LYS A 162 -20.50 19.68 -6.86
C LYS A 162 -18.98 19.68 -6.97
N GLU A 163 -18.38 20.81 -7.35
CA GLU A 163 -16.93 20.95 -7.46
C GLU A 163 -16.24 20.83 -6.10
N VAL A 164 -16.79 21.49 -5.08
CA VAL A 164 -16.30 21.39 -3.70
C VAL A 164 -16.38 19.95 -3.20
N LYS A 165 -17.50 19.25 -3.46
CA LYS A 165 -17.65 17.83 -3.10
C LYS A 165 -16.58 16.96 -3.78
N LYS A 166 -16.30 17.19 -5.08
CA LYS A 166 -15.26 16.47 -5.82
C LYS A 166 -13.86 16.71 -5.22
N ILE A 167 -13.53 17.96 -4.90
CA ILE A 167 -12.25 18.32 -4.27
C ILE A 167 -12.12 17.67 -2.88
N ARG A 168 -13.19 17.70 -2.06
CA ARG A 168 -13.21 17.05 -0.75
C ARG A 168 -12.96 15.55 -0.87
N MET A 169 -13.63 14.90 -1.82
CA MET A 169 -13.45 13.48 -2.09
C MET A 169 -12.02 13.14 -2.53
N ASP A 170 -11.46 13.90 -3.48
CA ASP A 170 -10.07 13.73 -3.92
C ASP A 170 -9.07 13.87 -2.75
N ARG A 171 -9.28 14.86 -1.87
CA ARG A 171 -8.44 15.01 -0.67
C ARG A 171 -8.54 13.84 0.29
N VAL A 172 -9.74 13.31 0.54
CA VAL A 172 -9.90 12.11 1.39
C VAL A 172 -9.13 10.94 0.78
N MET A 173 -9.23 10.74 -0.54
CA MET A 173 -8.49 9.69 -1.24
C MET A 173 -6.97 9.87 -1.08
N ARG A 174 -6.45 11.10 -1.17
CA ARG A 174 -5.04 11.41 -0.97
C ARG A 174 -4.59 11.22 0.47
N LEU A 175 -5.39 11.64 1.45
CA LEU A 175 -5.11 11.39 2.87
C LEU A 175 -4.99 9.90 3.15
N MET A 176 -5.88 9.08 2.56
CA MET A 176 -5.79 7.63 2.66
C MET A 176 -4.51 7.08 2.00
N ALA A 177 -4.08 7.61 0.84
CA ALA A 177 -2.79 7.21 0.25
C ALA A 177 -1.62 7.59 1.14
N THR A 178 -1.59 8.82 1.67
CA THR A 178 -0.54 9.27 2.59
C THR A 178 -0.48 8.37 3.81
N ALA A 179 -1.62 8.05 4.43
CA ALA A 179 -1.67 7.15 5.58
C ALA A 179 -1.13 5.75 5.23
N ALA A 180 -1.52 5.20 4.08
CA ALA A 180 -1.01 3.91 3.61
C ALA A 180 0.51 3.94 3.37
N ASN A 181 1.02 4.96 2.68
CA ASN A 181 2.44 5.10 2.35
C ASN A 181 3.29 5.32 3.60
N VAL A 182 2.81 6.10 4.59
CA VAL A 182 3.51 6.28 5.87
C VAL A 182 3.56 4.96 6.63
N ALA A 183 2.44 4.25 6.70
CA ALA A 183 2.38 2.96 7.38
C ALA A 183 3.29 1.92 6.70
N ASP A 184 3.29 1.85 5.37
CA ASP A 184 4.17 0.95 4.62
C ASP A 184 5.64 1.39 4.69
N LEU A 185 5.95 2.68 4.81
CA LEU A 185 7.30 3.16 5.06
C LEU A 185 7.85 2.63 6.39
N VAL A 186 7.05 2.56 7.45
CA VAL A 186 7.45 1.94 8.73
C VAL A 186 7.82 0.47 8.53
N ILE A 187 7.08 -0.25 7.69
CA ILE A 187 7.35 -1.66 7.37
C ILE A 187 8.63 -1.79 6.55
N GLY A 188 8.84 -0.93 5.55
CA GLY A 188 10.06 -0.91 4.75
C GLY A 188 11.30 -0.60 5.59
N ILE A 189 11.20 0.36 6.52
CA ILE A 189 12.29 0.67 7.47
C ILE A 189 12.64 -0.55 8.33
N ALA A 190 11.67 -1.36 8.75
CA ALA A 190 11.93 -2.58 9.53
C ALA A 190 12.82 -3.60 8.79
N ASP A 191 12.83 -3.57 7.46
CA ASP A 191 13.65 -4.43 6.60
C ASP A 191 15.00 -3.78 6.22
N ILE A 192 15.06 -2.44 6.15
CA ILE A 192 16.28 -1.68 5.81
C ILE A 192 17.18 -1.50 7.04
N GLU A 193 16.59 -1.05 8.14
CA GLU A 193 17.27 -0.72 9.40
C GLU A 193 16.46 -1.30 10.57
N PRO A 194 16.64 -2.61 10.86
CA PRO A 194 15.89 -3.30 11.90
C PRO A 194 16.10 -2.64 13.27
N ASN A 195 15.00 -2.29 13.95
CA ASN A 195 15.03 -1.65 15.25
C ASN A 195 13.85 -2.10 16.14
N PRO A 196 13.95 -1.96 17.47
CA PRO A 196 12.94 -2.49 18.39
C PRO A 196 11.53 -1.94 18.16
N PHE A 197 11.41 -0.71 17.64
CA PHE A 197 10.12 -0.08 17.38
C PHE A 197 9.49 -0.59 16.08
N CYS A 198 10.20 -0.49 14.95
CA CYS A 198 9.71 -0.89 13.64
C CYS A 198 9.51 -2.41 13.52
N ASN A 199 10.32 -3.23 14.19
CA ASN A 199 10.19 -4.68 14.14
C ASN A 199 9.22 -5.23 15.20
N HIS A 200 8.67 -4.39 16.08
CA HIS A 200 7.69 -4.84 17.06
C HIS A 200 6.42 -5.36 16.36
N ALA A 201 5.90 -6.50 16.82
CA ALA A 201 4.78 -7.18 16.17
C ALA A 201 3.52 -6.30 16.06
N VAL A 202 3.24 -5.50 17.08
CA VAL A 202 2.10 -4.56 17.10
C VAL A 202 2.31 -3.42 16.12
N THR A 203 3.53 -2.86 16.04
CA THR A 203 3.84 -1.76 15.09
C THR A 203 3.64 -2.23 13.66
N LEU A 204 4.22 -3.38 13.29
CA LEU A 204 4.04 -3.98 11.97
C LEU A 204 2.58 -4.35 11.70
N GLY A 205 1.89 -4.93 12.69
CA GLY A 205 0.49 -5.30 12.63
C GLY A 205 -0.42 -4.11 12.32
N ILE A 206 -0.33 -3.05 13.11
CA ILE A 206 -1.13 -1.83 12.93
C ILE A 206 -0.78 -1.13 11.62
N SER A 207 0.51 -0.95 11.31
CA SER A 207 0.94 -0.33 10.05
C SER A 207 0.40 -1.09 8.83
N GLY A 208 0.51 -2.42 8.86
CA GLY A 208 0.00 -3.26 7.79
C GLY A 208 -1.52 -3.17 7.60
N LEU A 209 -2.28 -3.08 8.71
CA LEU A 209 -3.74 -2.90 8.67
C LEU A 209 -4.15 -1.50 8.19
N VAL A 210 -3.49 -0.44 8.65
CA VAL A 210 -3.74 0.93 8.18
C VAL A 210 -3.58 1.01 6.67
N SER A 211 -2.48 0.48 6.13
CA SER A 211 -2.28 0.46 4.67
C SER A 211 -3.28 -0.45 3.94
N ALA A 212 -3.63 -1.62 4.52
CA ALA A 212 -4.64 -2.49 3.93
C ALA A 212 -5.98 -1.77 3.80
N TRP A 213 -6.51 -1.21 4.89
CA TRP A 213 -7.84 -0.61 4.95
C TRP A 213 -7.93 0.73 4.22
N ALA A 214 -6.87 1.54 4.22
CA ALA A 214 -6.78 2.68 3.31
C ALA A 214 -6.85 2.23 1.84
N GLY A 215 -6.24 1.08 1.52
CA GLY A 215 -6.37 0.42 0.22
C GLY A 215 -7.78 -0.06 -0.10
N TRP A 216 -8.50 -0.64 0.88
CA TRP A 216 -9.91 -1.00 0.73
C TRP A 216 -10.75 0.21 0.36
N TYR A 217 -10.67 1.28 1.17
CA TYR A 217 -11.42 2.51 0.94
C TYR A 217 -11.15 3.09 -0.45
N ARG A 218 -9.87 3.18 -0.85
CA ARG A 218 -9.47 3.77 -2.13
C ARG A 218 -9.89 2.97 -3.37
N ASN A 219 -10.03 1.65 -3.23
CA ASN A 219 -10.36 0.78 -4.36
C ASN A 219 -11.83 0.32 -4.33
N TRP A 220 -12.59 0.71 -3.31
CA TRP A 220 -14.00 0.36 -3.19
C TRP A 220 -14.82 0.97 -4.34
N PRO A 221 -15.60 0.18 -5.07
CA PRO A 221 -16.46 0.71 -6.13
C PRO A 221 -17.46 1.74 -5.60
N SER A 222 -17.51 2.90 -6.26
CA SER A 222 -18.47 3.97 -5.96
C SER A 222 -19.87 3.57 -6.39
#